data_AF-A0A3A8GVV0-F1
#
_entry.id   AF-A0A3A8GVV0-F1
#
_cell.length_a   1.000
_cell.length_b   1.000
_cell.length_c   1.000
_cell.angle_alpha   90.00
_cell.angle_beta   90.00
_cell.angle_gamma   90.00
#
_symmetry.space_group_name_H-M   'P 1'
#
loop_
_entity.id
_entity.type
_entity.pdbx_description
1 polymer ?
#
loop_
_entity_poly.entity_id
_entity_poly.type
_entity_poly.pdbx_seq_one_letter_code
_entity_poly.pdbx_strand_id
1 'polypeptide(L)'
;MKRLGSVGLMLGVLTLGGSFGCADEKEEKAKEHRAKGSNFLIEKKYAEAAKEYDESLKIDPNQEKVWEKKAFAHLQAGETDLAAQTALKLVDFAKTPEAKADVYRNVAAMYAKNGPLDKAEQYFQECLKINPKDTDALGWIAEVHSQRGGARSMSAPAVPSELELALKTYDQVIAINPDLPNPYLNKRVVMFKYIEHEKAMMQAADQEAAEAATPAKPEKGKKPVVDPNAAERIAAAKASSAAHAKRIEELTAQANEATKQFGEATKRAKAAQASGATK
;
A
#
# COMPACT_ATOMS: atom_id res chain seq x y z
N MET A 1 -90.43 -44.07 -11.79
CA MET A 1 -89.70 -43.16 -12.70
C MET A 1 -89.53 -41.81 -12.00
N LYS A 2 -88.39 -41.58 -11.34
CA LYS A 2 -88.05 -40.32 -10.65
C LYS A 2 -87.09 -39.53 -11.54
N ARG A 3 -87.41 -38.27 -11.81
CA ARG A 3 -86.64 -37.35 -12.68
C ARG A 3 -85.48 -36.69 -11.91
N LEU A 4 -84.42 -36.46 -12.66
CA LEU A 4 -83.14 -35.88 -12.29
C LEU A 4 -83.27 -34.52 -11.58
N GLY A 5 -82.49 -34.34 -10.51
CA GLY A 5 -82.15 -33.05 -9.90
C GLY A 5 -80.63 -32.91 -9.88
N SER A 6 -80.16 -31.79 -10.43
CA SER A 6 -78.81 -31.42 -10.83
C SER A 6 -77.76 -31.47 -9.72
N VAL A 7 -76.58 -32.02 -10.07
CA VAL A 7 -75.32 -31.95 -9.32
C VAL A 7 -74.71 -30.55 -9.51
N GLY A 8 -74.56 -29.80 -8.42
CA GLY A 8 -73.79 -28.55 -8.38
C GLY A 8 -72.47 -28.77 -7.68
N LEU A 9 -71.39 -28.96 -8.45
CA LEU A 9 -70.01 -29.02 -7.97
C LEU A 9 -69.40 -27.62 -8.13
N MET A 10 -69.41 -26.79 -7.08
CA MET A 10 -68.65 -25.54 -7.03
C MET A 10 -67.23 -25.84 -6.54
N LEU A 11 -66.33 -26.06 -7.51
CA LEU A 11 -64.88 -25.99 -7.31
C LEU A 11 -64.49 -24.52 -7.14
N GLY A 12 -64.33 -24.07 -5.89
CA GLY A 12 -63.69 -22.80 -5.57
C GLY A 12 -62.19 -22.88 -5.87
N VAL A 13 -61.77 -22.38 -7.03
CA VAL A 13 -60.35 -22.20 -7.37
C VAL A 13 -59.83 -21.00 -6.60
N LEU A 14 -59.14 -21.28 -5.49
CA LEU A 14 -58.33 -20.32 -4.76
C LEU A 14 -56.89 -20.42 -5.30
N THR A 15 -56.62 -19.77 -6.43
CA THR A 15 -55.25 -19.57 -6.89
C THR A 15 -54.79 -18.17 -6.55
N LEU A 16 -53.98 -18.12 -5.48
CA LEU A 16 -53.03 -17.06 -5.14
C LEU A 16 -52.28 -16.60 -6.39
N GLY A 17 -52.66 -15.46 -6.95
CA GLY A 17 -51.96 -14.83 -8.07
C GLY A 17 -51.53 -13.42 -7.69
N GLY A 18 -50.22 -13.15 -7.72
CA GLY A 18 -49.71 -11.78 -7.81
C GLY A 18 -48.74 -11.32 -6.73
N SER A 19 -47.64 -12.04 -6.50
CA SER A 19 -46.41 -11.41 -5.98
C SER A 19 -45.14 -11.80 -6.75
N PHE A 20 -45.24 -12.66 -7.78
CA PHE A 20 -44.10 -13.09 -8.58
C PHE A 20 -43.67 -12.07 -9.65
N GLY A 21 -44.59 -11.26 -10.20
CA GLY A 21 -44.27 -10.35 -11.32
C GLY A 21 -43.37 -9.14 -10.97
N CYS A 22 -43.51 -8.55 -9.78
CA CYS A 22 -42.76 -7.34 -9.42
C CYS A 22 -41.33 -7.62 -8.94
N ALA A 23 -41.04 -8.84 -8.49
CA ALA A 23 -39.68 -9.21 -8.08
C ALA A 23 -38.81 -9.48 -9.32
N ASP A 24 -39.35 -10.24 -10.28
CA ASP A 24 -38.68 -10.57 -11.53
C ASP A 24 -38.38 -9.30 -12.37
N GLU A 25 -39.31 -8.34 -12.41
CA GLU A 25 -39.12 -7.06 -13.13
C GLU A 25 -37.99 -6.20 -12.54
N LYS A 26 -37.86 -6.17 -11.20
CA LYS A 26 -36.78 -5.44 -10.52
C LYS A 26 -35.43 -6.09 -10.79
N GLU A 27 -35.36 -7.41 -10.71
CA GLU A 27 -34.12 -8.15 -10.98
C GLU A 27 -33.63 -7.93 -12.42
N GLU A 28 -34.53 -7.99 -13.40
CA GLU A 28 -34.18 -7.71 -14.80
C GLU A 28 -33.72 -6.27 -15.01
N LYS A 29 -34.35 -5.30 -14.34
CA LYS A 29 -33.91 -3.90 -14.40
C LYS A 29 -32.51 -3.71 -13.80
N ALA A 30 -32.19 -4.38 -12.69
CA ALA A 30 -30.85 -4.35 -12.11
C ALA A 30 -29.81 -4.94 -13.09
N LYS A 31 -30.14 -6.04 -13.77
CA LYS A 31 -29.28 -6.66 -14.81
C LYS A 31 -29.07 -5.73 -16.01
N GLU A 32 -30.10 -5.02 -16.45
CA GLU A 32 -30.01 -4.05 -17.55
C GLU A 32 -29.01 -2.93 -17.23
N HIS A 33 -29.15 -2.30 -16.06
CA HIS A 33 -28.22 -1.26 -15.59
C HIS A 33 -26.78 -1.80 -15.46
N ARG A 34 -26.61 -3.02 -14.93
CA ARG A 34 -25.29 -3.67 -14.88
C ARG A 34 -24.67 -3.86 -16.27
N ALA A 35 -25.47 -4.29 -17.25
CA ALA A 35 -25.01 -4.48 -18.62
C ALA A 35 -24.60 -3.15 -19.26
N LYS A 36 -25.41 -2.09 -19.09
CA LYS A 36 -25.06 -0.73 -19.54
C LYS A 36 -23.76 -0.24 -18.91
N GLY A 37 -23.59 -0.40 -17.60
CA GLY A 37 -22.35 -0.05 -16.91
C GLY A 37 -21.14 -0.82 -17.44
N SER A 38 -21.31 -2.10 -17.79
CA SER A 38 -20.25 -2.92 -18.39
C SER A 38 -19.87 -2.44 -19.79
N ASN A 39 -20.84 -2.02 -20.60
CA ASN A 39 -20.58 -1.43 -21.92
C ASN A 39 -19.84 -0.11 -21.79
N PHE A 40 -20.25 0.78 -20.87
CA PHE A 40 -19.52 2.02 -20.60
C PHE A 40 -18.09 1.78 -20.10
N LEU A 41 -17.85 0.75 -19.28
CA LEU A 41 -16.47 0.36 -18.91
C LEU A 41 -15.62 -0.02 -20.12
N ILE A 42 -16.17 -0.80 -21.06
CA ILE A 42 -15.47 -1.20 -22.30
C ILE A 42 -15.16 0.04 -23.15
N GLU A 43 -16.08 0.99 -23.21
CA GLU A 43 -15.91 2.29 -23.89
C GLU A 43 -15.00 3.27 -23.12
N LYS A 44 -14.50 2.89 -21.93
CA LYS A 44 -13.71 3.74 -21.03
C LYS A 44 -14.44 5.00 -20.54
N LYS A 45 -15.77 4.98 -20.59
CA LYS A 45 -16.66 6.02 -20.03
C LYS A 45 -16.92 5.72 -18.56
N TYR A 46 -15.91 5.98 -17.74
CA TYR A 46 -15.86 5.48 -16.36
C TYR A 46 -16.91 6.10 -15.44
N ALA A 47 -17.20 7.40 -15.59
CA ALA A 47 -18.22 8.08 -14.79
C ALA A 47 -19.63 7.56 -15.09
N GLU A 48 -19.95 7.38 -16.38
CA GLU A 48 -21.22 6.79 -16.82
C GLU A 48 -21.35 5.33 -16.38
N ALA A 49 -20.25 4.57 -16.44
CA ALA A 49 -20.24 3.20 -15.92
C ALA A 49 -20.57 3.15 -14.42
N ALA A 50 -19.92 3.99 -13.60
CA ALA A 50 -20.17 4.06 -12.17
C ALA A 50 -21.63 4.42 -11.85
N LYS A 51 -22.22 5.36 -12.62
CA LYS A 51 -23.63 5.76 -12.49
C LYS A 51 -24.60 4.61 -12.80
N GLU A 52 -24.37 3.87 -13.89
CA GLU A 52 -25.23 2.72 -14.21
C GLU A 52 -25.07 1.59 -13.18
N TYR A 53 -23.87 1.38 -12.64
CA TYR A 53 -23.69 0.46 -11.52
C TYR A 53 -24.42 0.92 -10.26
N ASP A 54 -24.46 2.23 -9.98
CA ASP A 54 -25.26 2.76 -8.88
C ASP A 54 -26.75 2.47 -9.02
N GLU A 55 -27.31 2.66 -10.22
CA GLU A 55 -28.71 2.32 -10.47
C GLU A 55 -28.97 0.81 -10.32
N SER A 56 -28.04 -0.04 -10.74
CA SER A 56 -28.11 -1.50 -10.51
C SER A 56 -28.08 -1.84 -9.01
N LEU A 57 -27.16 -1.25 -8.26
CA LEU A 57 -26.94 -1.52 -6.83
C LEU A 57 -28.04 -0.94 -5.92
N LYS A 58 -28.73 0.12 -6.35
CA LYS A 58 -29.95 0.61 -5.67
C LYS A 58 -31.09 -0.40 -5.70
N ILE A 59 -31.16 -1.22 -6.76
CA ILE A 59 -32.21 -2.22 -6.94
C ILE A 59 -31.82 -3.53 -6.25
N ASP A 60 -30.60 -4.01 -6.52
CA ASP A 60 -30.02 -5.18 -5.85
C ASP A 60 -28.61 -4.86 -5.31
N PRO A 61 -28.48 -4.60 -4.00
CA PRO A 61 -27.21 -4.26 -3.38
C PRO A 61 -26.29 -5.46 -3.16
N ASN A 62 -26.77 -6.71 -3.35
CA ASN A 62 -26.01 -7.93 -3.04
C ASN A 62 -25.18 -8.44 -4.23
N GLN A 63 -24.86 -7.56 -5.17
CA GLN A 63 -24.09 -7.89 -6.36
C GLN A 63 -22.59 -7.59 -6.17
N GLU A 64 -21.85 -8.50 -5.55
CA GLU A 64 -20.40 -8.38 -5.28
C GLU A 64 -19.60 -7.90 -6.51
N LYS A 65 -19.77 -8.56 -7.66
CA LYS A 65 -19.08 -8.21 -8.91
C LYS A 65 -19.41 -6.81 -9.44
N VAL A 66 -20.57 -6.26 -9.08
CA VAL A 66 -20.97 -4.91 -9.48
C VAL A 66 -20.29 -3.87 -8.60
N TRP A 67 -20.16 -4.13 -7.30
CA TRP A 67 -19.33 -3.32 -6.40
C TRP A 67 -17.87 -3.27 -6.86
N GLU A 68 -17.27 -4.42 -7.24
CA GLU A 68 -15.91 -4.48 -7.80
C GLU A 68 -15.77 -3.61 -9.06
N LYS A 69 -16.70 -3.77 -10.02
CA LYS A 69 -16.68 -3.02 -11.28
C LYS A 69 -16.90 -1.51 -11.07
N LYS A 70 -17.74 -1.13 -10.12
CA LYS A 70 -17.95 0.27 -9.74
C LYS A 70 -16.70 0.87 -9.11
N ALA A 71 -16.04 0.15 -8.19
CA ALA A 71 -14.79 0.62 -7.59
C ALA A 71 -13.69 0.78 -8.66
N PHE A 72 -13.59 -0.16 -9.59
CA PHE A 72 -12.68 -0.05 -10.74
C PHE A 72 -13.01 1.17 -11.63
N ALA A 73 -14.29 1.41 -11.93
CA ALA A 73 -14.73 2.57 -12.69
C ALA A 73 -14.27 3.88 -12.03
N HIS A 74 -14.54 4.07 -10.73
CA HIS A 74 -14.07 5.22 -9.97
C HIS A 74 -12.54 5.36 -10.00
N LEU A 75 -11.80 4.25 -9.85
CA LEU A 75 -10.34 4.28 -9.87
C LEU A 75 -9.80 4.75 -11.23
N GLN A 76 -10.39 4.29 -12.33
CA GLN A 76 -10.01 4.70 -13.68
C GLN A 76 -10.44 6.13 -14.00
N ALA A 77 -11.50 6.63 -13.35
CA ALA A 77 -11.91 8.03 -13.41
C ALA A 77 -10.99 8.98 -12.59
N GLY A 78 -10.02 8.44 -11.84
CA GLY A 78 -9.16 9.21 -10.94
C GLY A 78 -9.79 9.54 -9.60
N GLU A 79 -10.97 8.98 -9.30
CA GLU A 79 -11.76 9.24 -8.10
C GLU A 79 -11.35 8.26 -6.97
N THR A 80 -10.09 8.33 -6.55
CA THR A 80 -9.47 7.36 -5.62
C THR A 80 -10.26 7.17 -4.33
N ASP A 81 -10.77 8.26 -3.72
CA ASP A 81 -11.55 8.18 -2.49
C ASP A 81 -12.89 7.46 -2.69
N LEU A 82 -13.57 7.66 -3.83
CA LEU A 82 -14.81 6.95 -4.15
C LEU A 82 -14.53 5.49 -4.48
N ALA A 83 -13.44 5.21 -5.20
CA ALA A 83 -13.00 3.85 -5.50
C ALA A 83 -12.75 3.04 -4.23
N ALA A 84 -11.98 3.61 -3.30
CA ALA A 84 -11.67 2.98 -2.01
C ALA A 84 -12.92 2.72 -1.17
N GLN A 85 -13.81 3.72 -1.03
CA GLN A 85 -15.07 3.57 -0.29
C GLN A 85 -15.99 2.51 -0.93
N THR A 86 -16.03 2.45 -2.25
CA THR A 86 -16.80 1.44 -2.99
C THR A 86 -16.20 0.06 -2.82
N ALA A 87 -14.87 -0.08 -2.89
CA ALA A 87 -14.17 -1.34 -2.68
C ALA A 87 -14.28 -1.86 -1.24
N LEU A 88 -14.36 -0.97 -0.23
CA LEU A 88 -14.57 -1.37 1.17
C LEU A 88 -15.89 -2.12 1.39
N LYS A 89 -16.90 -1.92 0.54
CA LYS A 89 -18.14 -2.73 0.58
C LYS A 89 -17.90 -4.21 0.34
N LEU A 90 -16.80 -4.58 -0.33
CA LEU A 90 -16.44 -5.98 -0.54
C LEU A 90 -16.09 -6.70 0.77
N VAL A 91 -15.81 -5.98 1.86
CA VAL A 91 -15.68 -6.56 3.20
C VAL A 91 -16.96 -7.29 3.62
N ASP A 92 -18.13 -6.79 3.24
CA ASP A 92 -19.42 -7.40 3.59
C ASP A 92 -19.65 -8.75 2.88
N PHE A 93 -18.94 -9.00 1.78
CA PHE A 93 -18.98 -10.24 1.00
C PHE A 93 -17.86 -11.22 1.37
N ALA A 94 -16.85 -10.77 2.12
CA ALA A 94 -15.71 -11.59 2.51
C ALA A 94 -16.10 -12.71 3.50
N LYS A 95 -15.98 -13.96 3.07
CA LYS A 95 -16.38 -15.15 3.84
C LYS A 95 -15.31 -15.67 4.79
N THR A 96 -14.06 -15.24 4.63
CA THR A 96 -12.94 -15.64 5.48
C THR A 96 -12.15 -14.42 5.93
N PRO A 97 -11.40 -14.52 7.05
CA PRO A 97 -10.48 -13.46 7.46
C PRO A 97 -9.48 -13.09 6.36
N GLU A 98 -8.97 -14.07 5.62
CA GLU A 98 -8.00 -13.84 4.52
C GLU A 98 -8.64 -13.04 3.39
N ALA A 99 -9.86 -13.37 2.97
CA ALA A 99 -10.60 -12.60 1.96
C ALA A 99 -10.84 -11.15 2.45
N LYS A 100 -11.08 -10.95 3.74
CA LYS A 100 -11.21 -9.61 4.33
C LYS A 100 -9.89 -8.84 4.32
N ALA A 101 -8.77 -9.53 4.62
CA ALA A 101 -7.44 -8.95 4.54
C ALA A 101 -7.09 -8.53 3.10
N ASP A 102 -7.47 -9.34 2.10
CA ASP A 102 -7.29 -9.01 0.68
C ASP A 102 -8.04 -7.73 0.28
N VAL A 103 -9.27 -7.54 0.77
CA VAL A 103 -10.03 -6.31 0.51
C VAL A 103 -9.32 -5.09 1.09
N TYR A 104 -8.85 -5.16 2.35
CA TYR A 104 -8.09 -4.05 2.94
C TYR A 104 -6.79 -3.77 2.18
N ARG A 105 -6.06 -4.82 1.76
CA ARG A 105 -4.86 -4.68 0.92
C ARG A 105 -5.16 -3.99 -0.40
N ASN A 106 -6.25 -4.35 -1.07
CA ASN A 106 -6.64 -3.75 -2.34
C ASN A 106 -7.01 -2.26 -2.18
N VAL A 107 -7.77 -1.92 -1.12
CA VAL A 107 -8.10 -0.52 -0.78
C VAL A 107 -6.84 0.29 -0.48
N ALA A 108 -5.91 -0.28 0.30
CA ALA A 108 -4.63 0.34 0.60
C ALA A 108 -3.79 0.59 -0.66
N ALA A 109 -3.74 -0.37 -1.59
CA ALA A 109 -3.02 -0.24 -2.85
C ALA A 109 -3.62 0.86 -3.77
N MET A 110 -4.94 1.06 -3.75
CA MET A 110 -5.57 2.19 -4.46
C MET A 110 -5.05 3.53 -3.94
N TYR A 111 -4.95 3.70 -2.61
CA TYR A 111 -4.39 4.89 -2.00
C TYR A 111 -2.89 5.02 -2.23
N ALA A 112 -2.12 3.93 -2.15
CA ALA A 112 -0.68 3.96 -2.35
C ALA A 112 -0.29 4.46 -3.75
N LYS A 113 -1.12 4.17 -4.76
CA LYS A 113 -0.88 4.56 -6.15
C LYS A 113 -1.34 5.98 -6.47
N ASN A 114 -2.51 6.38 -5.98
CA ASN A 114 -3.22 7.57 -6.48
C ASN A 114 -3.78 8.48 -5.36
N GLY A 115 -3.38 8.28 -4.11
CA GLY A 115 -3.95 9.01 -2.97
C GLY A 115 -2.95 9.24 -1.83
N PRO A 116 -3.45 9.67 -0.65
CA PRO A 116 -2.60 9.97 0.50
C PRO A 116 -1.95 8.70 1.08
N LEU A 117 -0.63 8.73 1.27
CA LEU A 117 0.13 7.61 1.83
C LEU A 117 -0.35 7.21 3.25
N ASP A 118 -0.84 8.17 4.03
CA ASP A 118 -1.37 7.92 5.38
C ASP A 118 -2.58 6.98 5.36
N LYS A 119 -3.49 7.18 4.39
CA LYS A 119 -4.64 6.28 4.21
C LYS A 119 -4.20 4.90 3.72
N ALA A 120 -3.20 4.86 2.83
CA ALA A 120 -2.65 3.59 2.35
C ALA A 120 -2.09 2.77 3.52
N GLU A 121 -1.23 3.37 4.33
CA GLU A 121 -0.64 2.73 5.51
C GLU A 121 -1.71 2.24 6.48
N GLN A 122 -2.73 3.06 6.79
CA GLN A 122 -3.82 2.67 7.68
C GLN A 122 -4.50 1.37 7.21
N TYR A 123 -4.85 1.27 5.93
CA TYR A 123 -5.52 0.06 5.43
C TYR A 123 -4.56 -1.13 5.28
N PHE A 124 -3.28 -0.92 5.00
CA PHE A 124 -2.29 -2.01 5.10
C PHE A 124 -2.17 -2.51 6.54
N GLN A 125 -2.23 -1.64 7.54
CA GLN A 125 -2.24 -2.06 8.95
C GLN A 125 -3.50 -2.87 9.29
N GLU A 126 -4.68 -2.52 8.76
CA GLU A 126 -5.89 -3.34 8.91
C GLU A 126 -5.74 -4.74 8.27
N CYS A 127 -5.09 -4.82 7.11
CA CYS A 127 -4.72 -6.09 6.49
C CYS A 127 -3.79 -6.91 7.42
N LEU A 128 -2.73 -6.30 7.95
CA LEU A 128 -1.74 -6.96 8.78
C LEU A 128 -2.26 -7.36 10.17
N LYS A 129 -3.30 -6.70 10.69
CA LYS A 129 -4.00 -7.18 11.90
C LYS A 129 -4.63 -8.55 11.69
N ILE A 130 -5.06 -8.86 10.47
CA ILE A 130 -5.70 -10.13 10.12
C ILE A 130 -4.66 -11.14 9.62
N ASN A 131 -3.78 -10.73 8.71
CA ASN A 131 -2.68 -11.53 8.19
C ASN A 131 -1.33 -10.85 8.47
N PRO A 132 -0.71 -11.10 9.64
CA PRO A 132 0.56 -10.45 10.01
C PRO A 132 1.76 -10.80 9.11
N LYS A 133 1.62 -11.82 8.24
CA LYS A 133 2.67 -12.28 7.34
C LYS A 133 2.38 -11.96 5.87
N ASP A 134 1.43 -11.07 5.60
CA ASP A 134 1.14 -10.62 4.24
C ASP A 134 2.35 -9.84 3.68
N THR A 135 3.11 -10.47 2.78
CA THR A 135 4.34 -9.90 2.24
C THR A 135 4.08 -8.68 1.35
N ASP A 136 2.90 -8.61 0.72
CA ASP A 136 2.53 -7.49 -0.14
C ASP A 136 2.21 -6.25 0.70
N ALA A 137 1.41 -6.40 1.76
CA ALA A 137 1.11 -5.31 2.68
C ALA A 137 2.35 -4.81 3.43
N LEU A 138 3.21 -5.72 3.92
CA LEU A 138 4.50 -5.35 4.53
C LEU A 138 5.41 -4.64 3.51
N GLY A 139 5.48 -5.14 2.28
CA GLY A 139 6.26 -4.52 1.20
C GLY A 139 5.80 -3.10 0.88
N TRP A 140 4.48 -2.86 0.86
CA TRP A 140 3.94 -1.53 0.67
C TRP A 140 4.12 -0.59 1.87
N ILE A 141 4.02 -1.08 3.11
CA ILE A 141 4.38 -0.27 4.29
C ILE A 141 5.85 0.15 4.24
N ALA A 142 6.74 -0.78 3.88
CA ALA A 142 8.16 -0.47 3.69
C ALA A 142 8.36 0.58 2.58
N GLU A 143 7.55 0.54 1.51
CA GLU A 143 7.56 1.55 0.44
C GLU A 143 7.05 2.92 0.91
N VAL A 144 5.99 2.96 1.73
CA VAL A 144 5.47 4.21 2.31
C VAL A 144 6.55 4.88 3.16
N HIS A 145 7.20 4.13 4.06
CA HIS A 145 8.31 4.65 4.86
C HIS A 145 9.53 5.00 4.00
N SER A 146 9.80 4.26 2.92
CA SER A 146 10.87 4.60 1.96
C SER A 146 10.62 5.98 1.29
N GLN A 147 9.37 6.27 0.94
CA GLN A 147 8.98 7.56 0.37
C GLN A 147 9.10 8.69 1.40
N ARG A 148 8.54 8.51 2.61
CA ARG A 148 8.63 9.49 3.70
C ARG A 148 10.07 9.70 4.19
N GLY A 149 10.90 8.67 4.13
CA GLY A 149 12.34 8.71 4.39
C GLY A 149 13.16 9.46 3.33
N GLY A 150 12.54 9.88 2.23
CA GLY A 150 13.19 10.60 1.14
C GLY A 150 13.99 9.70 0.19
N ALA A 151 13.92 8.37 0.31
CA ALA A 151 14.67 7.46 -0.55
C ALA A 151 14.11 7.39 -1.98
N ARG A 152 12.86 7.83 -2.19
CA ARG A 152 12.21 7.92 -3.50
C ARG A 152 12.25 9.31 -4.13
N SER A 153 13.03 10.22 -3.56
CA SER A 153 13.23 11.57 -4.09
C SER A 153 14.70 11.97 -4.01
N MET A 154 15.24 12.42 -5.14
CA MET A 154 16.63 12.89 -5.21
C MET A 154 16.84 14.17 -4.38
N SER A 155 15.82 15.01 -4.26
CA SER A 155 15.92 16.31 -3.58
C SER A 155 15.36 16.33 -2.16
N ALA A 156 14.52 15.36 -1.77
CA ALA A 156 13.99 15.31 -0.42
C ALA A 156 15.12 15.04 0.59
N PRO A 157 15.13 15.71 1.76
CA PRO A 157 16.05 15.37 2.83
C PRO A 157 15.77 13.94 3.31
N ALA A 158 16.81 13.27 3.81
CA ALA A 158 16.64 11.99 4.47
C ALA A 158 15.92 12.20 5.82
N VAL A 159 14.98 11.31 6.13
CA VAL A 159 14.35 11.23 7.47
C VAL A 159 14.78 9.90 8.09
N PRO A 160 15.82 9.89 8.97
CA PRO A 160 16.43 8.64 9.44
C PRO A 160 15.44 7.67 10.09
N SER A 161 14.51 8.17 10.90
CA SER A 161 13.49 7.33 11.55
C SER A 161 12.60 6.57 10.55
N GLU A 162 12.25 7.21 9.44
CA GLU A 162 11.45 6.59 8.37
C GLU A 162 12.30 5.59 7.56
N LEU A 163 13.58 5.92 7.29
CA LEU A 163 14.50 5.00 6.63
C LEU A 163 14.70 3.72 7.46
N GLU A 164 14.86 3.84 8.78
CA GLU A 164 14.98 2.70 9.69
C GLU A 164 13.72 1.82 9.70
N LEU A 165 12.53 2.43 9.76
CA LEU A 165 11.26 1.70 9.67
C LEU A 165 11.14 0.95 8.33
N ALA A 166 11.53 1.60 7.22
CA ALA A 166 11.54 0.96 5.90
C ALA A 166 12.49 -0.25 5.86
N LEU A 167 13.74 -0.10 6.33
CA LEU A 167 14.72 -1.18 6.35
C LEU A 167 14.25 -2.37 7.19
N LYS A 168 13.73 -2.10 8.39
CA LYS A 168 13.19 -3.12 9.30
C LYS A 168 12.02 -3.88 8.67
N THR A 169 11.13 -3.16 7.99
CA THR A 169 9.95 -3.78 7.36
C THR A 169 10.36 -4.61 6.14
N TYR A 170 11.33 -4.16 5.34
CA TYR A 170 11.91 -4.99 4.28
C TYR A 170 12.55 -6.27 4.82
N ASP A 171 13.21 -6.22 5.97
CA ASP A 171 13.74 -7.42 6.64
C ASP A 171 12.65 -8.40 7.05
N GLN A 172 11.49 -7.92 7.48
CA GLN A 172 10.34 -8.78 7.77
C GLN A 172 9.84 -9.49 6.50
N VAL A 173 9.73 -8.77 5.37
CA VAL A 173 9.33 -9.37 4.09
C VAL A 173 10.33 -10.45 3.67
N ILE A 174 11.63 -10.16 3.74
CA ILE A 174 12.71 -11.10 3.38
C ILE A 174 12.70 -12.33 4.28
N ALA A 175 12.45 -12.16 5.58
CA ALA A 175 12.36 -13.27 6.53
C ALA A 175 11.16 -14.19 6.25
N ILE A 176 10.05 -13.65 5.74
CA ILE A 176 8.87 -14.44 5.37
C ILE A 176 9.07 -15.13 4.02
N ASN A 177 9.57 -14.40 3.02
CA ASN A 177 9.80 -14.92 1.67
C ASN A 177 11.11 -14.37 1.08
N PRO A 178 12.22 -15.13 1.19
CA PRO A 178 13.54 -14.72 0.68
C PRO A 178 13.69 -14.88 -0.83
N ASP A 179 12.69 -15.43 -1.54
CA ASP A 179 12.74 -15.60 -2.99
C ASP A 179 12.19 -14.37 -3.74
N LEU A 180 11.62 -13.39 -3.02
CA LEU A 180 11.15 -12.13 -3.59
C LEU A 180 12.35 -11.22 -3.92
N PRO A 181 12.57 -10.85 -5.20
CA PRO A 181 13.69 -9.97 -5.53
C PRO A 181 13.47 -8.52 -5.07
N ASN A 182 12.25 -8.01 -5.21
CA ASN A 182 11.94 -6.58 -5.01
C ASN A 182 12.30 -6.05 -3.61
N PRO A 183 12.06 -6.77 -2.49
CA PRO A 183 12.49 -6.33 -1.16
C PRO A 183 13.99 -6.02 -1.06
N TYR A 184 14.86 -6.84 -1.64
CA TYR A 184 16.31 -6.60 -1.63
C TYR A 184 16.68 -5.35 -2.43
N LEU A 185 16.08 -5.20 -3.62
CA LEU A 185 16.32 -4.05 -4.48
C LEU A 185 15.88 -2.75 -3.80
N ASN A 186 14.67 -2.73 -3.23
CA ASN A 186 14.12 -1.56 -2.58
C ASN A 186 14.85 -1.24 -1.27
N LYS A 187 15.21 -2.25 -0.47
CA LYS A 187 16.02 -2.08 0.74
C LYS A 187 17.36 -1.41 0.42
N ARG A 188 18.00 -1.79 -0.69
CA ARG A 188 19.26 -1.17 -1.15
C ARG A 188 19.08 0.33 -1.49
N VAL A 189 17.97 0.71 -2.13
CA VAL A 189 17.67 2.12 -2.42
C VAL A 189 17.57 2.93 -1.13
N VAL A 190 16.88 2.38 -0.11
CA VAL A 190 16.78 3.00 1.22
C VAL A 190 18.16 3.12 1.88
N MET A 191 18.99 2.07 1.82
CA MET A 191 20.36 2.09 2.34
C MET A 191 21.22 3.18 1.70
N PHE A 192 21.14 3.38 0.38
CA PHE A 192 21.92 4.42 -0.28
C PHE A 192 21.52 5.82 0.17
N LYS A 193 20.22 6.10 0.29
CA LYS A 193 19.76 7.37 0.87
C LYS A 193 20.27 7.57 2.29
N TYR A 194 20.29 6.50 3.08
CA TYR A 194 20.78 6.56 4.45
C TYR A 194 22.30 6.77 4.50
N ILE A 195 23.07 6.09 3.65
CA ILE A 195 24.52 6.30 3.52
C ILE A 195 24.85 7.76 3.14
N GLU A 196 24.09 8.36 2.22
CA GLU A 196 24.26 9.77 1.87
C GLU A 196 24.02 10.70 3.06
N HIS A 197 22.98 10.43 3.85
CA HIS A 197 22.71 11.16 5.09
C HIS A 197 23.86 11.01 6.09
N GLU A 198 24.31 9.77 6.35
CA GLU A 198 25.41 9.49 7.28
C GLU A 198 26.72 10.17 6.83
N LYS A 199 27.00 10.19 5.52
CA LYS A 199 28.16 10.92 4.97
C LYS A 199 28.06 12.41 5.22
N ALA A 200 26.89 13.02 5.04
CA ALA A 200 26.67 14.43 5.31
C ALA A 200 26.85 14.75 6.81
N MET A 201 26.35 13.89 7.70
CA MET A 201 26.52 14.06 9.15
C MET A 201 27.98 13.89 9.58
N MET A 202 28.70 12.91 9.00
CA MET A 202 30.14 12.72 9.21
C MET A 202 30.93 13.96 8.79
N GLN A 203 30.67 14.50 7.60
CA GLN A 203 31.33 15.70 7.09
C GLN A 203 31.06 16.93 7.97
N ALA A 204 29.82 17.09 8.46
CA ALA A 204 29.47 18.16 9.38
C ALA A 204 30.23 18.03 10.71
N ALA A 205 30.36 16.82 11.24
CA ALA A 205 31.14 16.55 12.45
C ALA A 205 32.65 16.81 12.25
N ASP A 206 33.20 16.43 11.09
CA ASP A 206 34.60 16.73 10.76
C ASP A 206 34.85 18.24 10.65
N GLN A 207 33.91 18.98 10.04
CA GLN A 207 33.97 20.43 9.96
C GLN A 207 33.88 21.08 11.34
N GLU A 208 32.99 20.63 12.22
CA GLU A 208 32.89 21.12 13.59
C GLU A 208 34.20 20.91 14.35
N ALA A 209 34.83 19.75 14.21
CA ALA A 209 36.12 19.47 14.82
C ALA A 209 37.22 20.42 14.31
N ALA A 210 37.23 20.72 13.01
CA ALA A 210 38.20 21.64 12.40
C ALA A 210 37.99 23.09 12.84
N GLU A 211 36.73 23.53 12.93
CA GLU A 211 36.36 24.86 13.41
C GLU A 211 36.71 25.04 14.88
N ALA A 212 36.39 24.06 15.74
CA ALA A 212 36.75 24.09 17.15
C ALA A 212 38.27 24.04 17.40
N ALA A 213 39.04 23.44 16.48
CA ALA A 213 40.51 23.44 16.53
C ALA A 213 41.15 24.74 16.04
N THR A 214 40.39 25.64 15.40
CA THR A 214 40.89 26.89 14.83
C THR A 214 40.51 28.08 15.70
N PRO A 215 41.46 28.73 16.39
CA PRO A 215 41.16 29.91 17.21
C PRO A 215 40.58 31.05 16.35
N ALA A 216 39.53 31.71 16.84
CA ALA A 216 38.98 32.88 16.16
C ALA A 216 40.06 33.96 15.97
N LYS A 217 40.13 34.54 14.77
CA LYS A 217 41.06 35.64 14.51
C LYS A 217 40.76 36.78 15.50
N PRO A 218 41.75 37.27 16.26
CA PRO A 218 41.52 38.37 17.17
C PRO A 218 41.10 39.62 16.39
N GLU A 219 40.10 40.35 16.91
CA GLU A 219 39.83 41.71 16.46
C GLU A 219 41.08 42.58 16.68
N LYS A 220 41.27 43.60 15.82
CA LYS A 220 42.46 44.46 15.84
C LYS A 220 42.66 45.07 17.24
N GLY A 221 43.73 44.66 17.92
CA GLY A 221 44.08 45.11 19.28
C GLY A 221 43.53 44.27 20.44
N LYS A 222 42.77 43.20 20.18
CA LYS A 222 42.28 42.26 21.22
C LYS A 222 43.09 40.96 21.24
N LYS A 223 43.15 40.30 22.39
CA LYS A 223 43.71 38.94 22.50
C LYS A 223 42.77 37.93 21.83
N PRO A 224 43.28 36.80 21.28
CA PRO A 224 42.44 35.73 20.77
C PRO A 224 41.49 35.23 21.85
N VAL A 225 40.22 35.05 21.49
CA VAL A 225 39.25 34.39 22.37
C VAL A 225 39.58 32.89 22.34
N VAL A 226 39.96 32.35 23.50
CA VAL A 226 40.20 30.92 23.67
C VAL A 226 38.88 30.30 24.13
N ASP A 227 38.30 29.40 23.34
CA ASP A 227 37.15 28.59 23.76
C ASP A 227 37.63 27.60 24.85
N PRO A 228 37.21 27.76 26.12
CA PRO A 228 37.67 26.89 27.20
C PRO A 228 37.22 25.44 27.02
N ASN A 229 36.19 25.20 26.21
CA ASN A 229 35.61 23.88 25.96
C ASN A 229 36.04 23.31 24.59
N ALA A 230 36.99 23.96 23.88
CA ALA A 230 37.42 23.54 22.55
C ALA A 230 37.86 22.06 22.51
N ALA A 231 38.62 21.61 23.51
CA ALA A 231 39.09 20.23 23.57
C ALA A 231 37.94 19.20 23.67
N GLU A 232 36.93 19.49 24.50
CA GLU A 232 35.76 18.63 24.67
C GLU A 232 34.91 18.59 23.40
N ARG A 233 34.70 19.74 22.76
CA ARG A 233 33.97 19.84 21.48
C ARG A 233 34.67 19.09 20.36
N ILE A 234 35.99 19.23 20.23
CA ILE A 234 36.79 18.48 19.25
C ILE A 234 36.66 16.97 19.50
N ALA A 235 36.74 16.53 20.76
CA ALA A 235 36.62 15.12 21.11
C ALA A 235 35.22 14.57 20.76
N ALA A 236 34.16 15.31 21.10
CA ALA A 236 32.78 14.95 20.79
C ALA A 236 32.52 14.88 19.27
N ALA A 237 32.99 15.88 18.52
CA ALA A 237 32.85 15.94 17.07
C ALA A 237 33.59 14.79 16.37
N LYS A 238 34.82 14.48 16.81
CA LYS A 238 35.56 13.31 16.30
C LYS A 238 34.88 11.98 16.64
N ALA A 239 34.32 11.84 17.83
CA ALA A 239 33.56 10.64 18.21
C ALA A 239 32.29 10.49 17.35
N SER A 240 31.59 11.59 17.09
CA SER A 240 30.42 11.62 16.19
C SER A 240 30.79 11.22 14.76
N SER A 241 31.85 11.81 14.20
CA SER A 241 32.38 11.45 12.87
C SER A 241 32.72 9.95 12.78
N ALA A 242 33.42 9.41 13.78
CA ALA A 242 33.75 7.98 13.83
C ALA A 242 32.51 7.08 13.90
N ALA A 243 31.46 7.50 14.61
CA ALA A 243 30.20 6.76 14.67
C ALA A 243 29.50 6.72 13.31
N HIS A 244 29.41 7.85 12.61
CA HIS A 244 28.86 7.91 11.26
C HIS A 244 29.70 7.12 10.25
N ALA A 245 31.03 7.16 10.35
CA ALA A 245 31.93 6.35 9.52
C ALA A 245 31.64 4.85 9.66
N LYS A 246 31.49 4.36 10.90
CA LYS A 246 31.12 2.98 11.18
C LYS A 246 29.75 2.62 10.59
N ARG A 247 28.77 3.52 10.73
CA ARG A 247 27.42 3.29 10.20
C ARG A 247 27.41 3.20 8.67
N ILE A 248 28.20 4.05 7.99
CA ILE A 248 28.39 3.99 6.54
C ILE A 248 28.96 2.64 6.11
N GLU A 249 29.97 2.13 6.82
CA GLU A 249 30.57 0.83 6.55
C GLU A 249 29.54 -0.31 6.68
N GLU A 250 28.81 -0.34 7.79
CA GLU A 250 27.74 -1.32 8.04
C GLU A 250 26.66 -1.29 6.95
N LEU A 251 26.15 -0.11 6.62
CA LEU A 251 25.12 0.06 5.59
C LEU A 251 25.64 -0.33 4.20
N THR A 252 26.90 -0.03 3.90
CA THR A 252 27.53 -0.38 2.62
C THR A 252 27.68 -1.89 2.49
N ALA A 253 28.13 -2.58 3.55
CA ALA A 253 28.22 -4.03 3.58
C ALA A 253 26.83 -4.68 3.37
N GLN A 254 25.81 -4.17 4.07
CA GLN A 254 24.44 -4.67 3.90
C GLN A 254 23.87 -4.40 2.50
N ALA A 255 24.18 -3.25 1.88
CA ALA A 255 23.75 -2.93 0.52
C ALA A 255 24.39 -3.84 -0.53
N ASN A 256 25.67 -4.21 -0.32
CA ASN A 256 26.36 -5.17 -1.17
C ASN A 256 25.76 -6.57 -1.03
N GLU A 257 25.48 -7.02 0.18
CA GLU A 257 24.81 -8.30 0.40
C GLU A 257 23.40 -8.32 -0.20
N ALA A 258 22.61 -7.25 -0.02
CA ALA A 258 21.30 -7.13 -0.67
C ALA A 258 21.39 -7.19 -2.20
N THR A 259 22.45 -6.63 -2.80
CA THR A 259 22.69 -6.72 -4.25
C THR A 259 22.93 -8.16 -4.71
N LYS A 260 23.73 -8.92 -3.94
CA LYS A 260 23.97 -10.34 -4.21
C LYS A 260 22.68 -11.15 -4.07
N GLN A 261 21.96 -10.97 -2.96
CA GLN A 261 20.70 -11.66 -2.67
C GLN A 261 19.61 -11.35 -3.70
N PHE A 262 19.53 -10.11 -4.18
CA PHE A 262 18.64 -9.74 -5.29
C PHE A 262 18.91 -10.60 -6.54
N GLY A 263 20.18 -10.81 -6.90
CA GLY A 263 20.57 -11.65 -8.03
C GLY A 263 20.20 -13.11 -7.83
N GLU A 264 20.38 -13.65 -6.62
CA GLU A 264 20.02 -15.03 -6.27
C GLU A 264 18.50 -15.24 -6.25
N ALA A 265 17.75 -14.33 -5.62
CA ALA A 265 16.29 -14.32 -5.62
C ALA A 265 15.74 -14.22 -7.05
N THR A 266 16.31 -13.37 -7.90
CA THR A 266 15.89 -13.25 -9.32
C THR A 266 16.08 -14.56 -10.08
N LYS A 267 17.19 -15.28 -9.85
CA LYS A 267 17.42 -16.59 -10.48
C LYS A 267 16.41 -17.62 -9.99
N ARG A 268 16.14 -17.68 -8.68
CA ARG A 268 15.15 -18.58 -8.07
C ARG A 268 13.74 -18.30 -8.59
N ALA A 269 13.32 -17.04 -8.64
CA ALA A 269 12.03 -16.63 -9.17
C ALA A 269 11.84 -17.04 -10.64
N LYS A 270 12.85 -16.83 -11.50
CA LYS A 270 12.81 -17.27 -12.90
C LYS A 270 12.72 -18.79 -13.03
N ALA A 271 13.45 -19.53 -12.21
CA ALA A 271 13.42 -21.00 -12.22
C ALA A 271 12.04 -21.53 -11.80
N ALA A 272 11.42 -20.94 -10.77
CA ALA A 272 10.07 -21.29 -10.32
C ALA A 272 9.00 -21.01 -11.39
N GLN A 273 9.13 -19.90 -12.11
CA GLN A 273 8.24 -19.57 -13.23
C GLN A 273 8.39 -20.57 -14.39
N ALA A 274 9.62 -20.99 -14.70
CA ALA A 274 9.90 -21.96 -15.77
C ALA A 274 9.43 -23.39 -15.44
N SER A 275 9.36 -23.76 -14.16
CA SER A 275 8.91 -25.08 -13.73
C SER A 275 7.40 -25.21 -13.56
N GLY A 276 6.63 -24.14 -13.80
CA GLY A 276 5.18 -24.11 -13.56
C GLY A 276 4.79 -24.20 -12.08
N ALA A 277 5.75 -24.01 -11.17
CA ALA A 277 5.56 -24.13 -9.73
C ALA A 277 5.06 -22.83 -9.08
N THR A 278 4.23 -22.04 -9.79
CA THR A 278 3.49 -20.94 -9.16
C THR A 278 2.28 -21.53 -8.44
N LYS A 279 2.36 -21.59 -7.11
CA LYS A 279 1.18 -21.71 -6.24
C LYS A 279 0.46 -20.37 -6.15
#